data_AF-A0A7C1PMS5-F1
#
_entry.id   AF-A0A7C1PMS5-F1
#
_cell.length_a   1.000
_cell.length_b   1.000
_cell.length_c   1.000
_cell.angle_alpha   90.00
_cell.angle_beta   90.00
_cell.angle_gamma   90.00
#
_symmetry.space_group_name_H-M   'P 1'
#
loop_
_entity.id
_entity.type
_entity.pdbx_description
1 polymer ?
#
loop_
_entity_poly.entity_id
_entity_poly.type
_entity_poly.pdbx_seq_one_letter_code
_entity_poly.pdbx_strand_id
1 'polypeptide(L)'
;MVPVLRCSRFWVLVLGLVGLSYEAIRGQEKAVVHPKPVTPPTGAVRVRIPLTDEKTGFCHFSALLPRPKSAGASTPPSDSPPTGKGDPGYIPITVIYEARPGRSIVSMKTWRKWGFDPPPPGKKAILPELFIPAVQLLPVRPSSQDVWIRLTQIPLELVDLPGDAETILGSDMLLSVSDLTRQAEQRWQPHLHLGDLCLDLTVPIGQVRYRETQEVRRAGKVTPGLEQYPAVAAVISPKGLPIFTYVALNGKSRYA
;
A
#
# COMPACT_ATOMS: atom_id res chain seq x y z
N MET A 1 -81.28 -19.58 -6.99
CA MET A 1 -80.54 -18.43 -7.54
C MET A 1 -79.50 -17.97 -6.54
N VAL A 2 -78.23 -18.31 -6.76
CA VAL A 2 -77.04 -17.60 -6.28
C VAL A 2 -75.96 -17.87 -7.33
N PRO A 3 -75.47 -16.87 -8.10
CA PRO A 3 -74.38 -17.10 -9.02
C PRO A 3 -73.02 -16.95 -8.32
N VAL A 4 -72.18 -17.94 -8.55
CA VAL A 4 -70.77 -18.03 -8.18
C VAL A 4 -69.98 -16.98 -8.97
N LEU A 5 -69.32 -16.04 -8.28
CA LEU A 5 -68.40 -15.09 -8.88
C LEU A 5 -67.08 -15.78 -9.24
N ARG A 6 -66.85 -15.92 -10.55
CA ARG A 6 -65.60 -16.40 -11.15
C ARG A 6 -64.50 -15.34 -11.02
N CYS A 7 -63.58 -15.53 -10.07
CA CYS A 7 -62.27 -14.87 -10.05
C CYS A 7 -61.37 -15.46 -11.16
N SER A 8 -61.36 -14.84 -12.35
CA SER A 8 -60.52 -15.31 -13.47
C SER A 8 -59.90 -14.17 -14.30
N ARG A 9 -59.65 -12.99 -13.70
CA ARG A 9 -59.05 -11.86 -14.44
C ARG A 9 -57.99 -11.06 -13.70
N PHE A 10 -57.40 -11.59 -12.62
CA PHE A 10 -56.35 -10.88 -11.87
C PHE A 10 -54.94 -11.47 -11.95
N TRP A 11 -54.73 -12.54 -12.73
CA TRP A 11 -53.42 -13.21 -12.81
C TRP A 11 -52.57 -12.88 -14.04
N VAL A 12 -53.11 -12.16 -15.04
CA VAL A 12 -52.34 -11.83 -16.26
C VAL A 12 -51.56 -10.51 -16.12
N LEU A 13 -51.93 -9.63 -15.17
CA LEU A 13 -51.25 -8.34 -14.97
C LEU A 13 -50.00 -8.42 -14.07
N VAL A 14 -49.84 -9.48 -13.28
CA VAL A 14 -48.66 -9.64 -12.40
C VAL A 14 -47.45 -10.21 -13.15
N LEU A 15 -47.66 -11.00 -14.22
CA LEU A 15 -46.56 -11.54 -15.04
C LEU A 15 -46.00 -10.51 -16.06
N GLY A 16 -46.80 -9.52 -16.48
CA GLY A 16 -46.34 -8.45 -17.39
C GLY A 16 -45.41 -7.43 -16.73
N LEU A 17 -45.49 -7.24 -15.41
CA LEU A 17 -44.62 -6.30 -14.67
C LEU A 17 -43.30 -6.93 -14.19
N VAL A 18 -43.25 -8.27 -14.07
CA VAL A 18 -42.01 -9.01 -13.74
C VAL A 18 -41.16 -9.27 -14.99
N GLY A 19 -41.77 -9.32 -16.18
CA GLY A 19 -41.06 -9.50 -17.45
C GLY A 19 -40.33 -8.26 -18.00
N LEU A 20 -40.72 -7.05 -17.58
CA LEU A 20 -40.08 -5.79 -18.02
C LEU A 20 -39.00 -5.28 -17.07
N SER A 21 -38.78 -5.95 -15.94
CA SER A 21 -37.73 -5.59 -14.97
C SER A 21 -36.45 -6.42 -15.11
N TYR A 22 -36.43 -7.43 -16.00
CA TYR A 22 -35.25 -8.29 -16.20
C TYR A 22 -34.31 -7.86 -17.34
N GLU A 23 -34.71 -6.93 -18.21
CA GLU A 23 -33.83 -6.42 -19.29
C GLU A 23 -33.18 -5.05 -18.98
N ALA A 24 -33.48 -4.42 -17.84
CA ALA A 24 -32.88 -3.14 -17.45
C ALA A 24 -31.58 -3.27 -16.61
N ILE A 25 -31.04 -4.48 -16.44
CA ILE A 25 -29.74 -4.71 -15.76
C ILE A 25 -28.69 -5.21 -16.78
N ARG A 26 -28.67 -4.62 -17.97
CA ARG A 26 -27.51 -4.64 -18.86
C ARG A 26 -27.20 -3.19 -19.21
N GLY A 27 -26.12 -2.65 -18.64
CA GLY A 27 -25.65 -1.30 -18.96
C GLY A 27 -25.58 -0.32 -17.80
N GLN A 28 -25.16 -0.78 -16.63
CA GLN A 28 -24.29 0.06 -15.81
C GLN A 28 -23.07 -0.78 -15.45
N GLU A 29 -22.14 -0.90 -16.40
CA GLU A 29 -20.75 -0.72 -15.99
C GLU A 29 -20.76 0.62 -15.26
N LYS A 30 -20.81 0.58 -13.92
CA LYS A 30 -20.38 1.71 -13.12
C LYS A 30 -19.00 1.99 -13.67
N ALA A 31 -18.88 3.01 -14.50
CA ALA A 31 -17.61 3.54 -14.94
C ALA A 31 -16.77 3.55 -13.68
N VAL A 32 -15.74 2.70 -13.64
CA VAL A 32 -14.79 2.73 -12.56
C VAL A 32 -14.22 4.12 -12.69
N VAL A 33 -14.74 5.05 -11.89
CA VAL A 33 -14.25 6.41 -11.84
C VAL A 33 -12.86 6.23 -11.28
N HIS A 34 -11.89 6.08 -12.17
CA HIS A 34 -10.49 6.21 -11.82
C HIS A 34 -10.41 7.57 -11.14
N PRO A 35 -10.00 7.62 -9.86
CA PRO A 35 -9.93 8.89 -9.16
C PRO A 35 -9.09 9.82 -10.02
N LYS A 36 -9.68 10.97 -10.39
CA LYS A 36 -9.02 11.98 -11.20
C LYS A 36 -7.62 12.24 -10.61
N PRO A 37 -6.58 12.44 -11.43
CA PRO A 37 -5.26 12.78 -10.93
C PRO A 37 -5.39 13.95 -9.97
N VAL A 38 -5.16 13.67 -8.68
CA VAL A 38 -5.33 14.67 -7.64
C VAL A 38 -4.12 15.58 -7.73
N THR A 39 -4.31 16.78 -8.26
CA THR A 39 -3.34 17.85 -8.10
C THR A 39 -3.09 17.97 -6.60
N PRO A 40 -1.85 17.76 -6.12
CA PRO A 40 -1.59 17.80 -4.70
C PRO A 40 -1.90 19.21 -4.17
N PRO A 41 -2.45 19.34 -2.95
CA PRO A 41 -2.68 20.64 -2.35
C PRO A 41 -1.35 21.40 -2.17
N THR A 42 -1.42 22.72 -2.08
CA THR A 42 -0.24 23.57 -1.84
C THR A 42 0.56 23.06 -0.63
N GLY A 43 1.86 22.86 -0.80
CA GLY A 43 2.75 22.30 0.24
C GLY A 43 2.79 20.76 0.29
N ALA A 44 2.18 20.06 -0.67
CA ALA A 44 2.32 18.63 -0.86
C ALA A 44 2.78 18.29 -2.28
N VAL A 45 3.29 17.08 -2.47
CA VAL A 45 3.70 16.53 -3.75
C VAL A 45 3.11 15.15 -3.95
N ARG A 46 2.77 14.82 -5.19
CA ARG A 46 2.38 13.46 -5.56
C ARG A 46 3.64 12.68 -5.90
N VAL A 47 3.84 11.53 -5.26
CA VAL A 47 4.99 10.65 -5.47
C VAL A 47 4.53 9.23 -5.76
N ARG A 48 5.40 8.45 -6.39
CA ARG A 48 5.21 7.02 -6.71
C ARG A 48 6.33 6.21 -6.11
N ILE A 49 5.97 5.22 -5.29
CA ILE A 49 6.90 4.20 -4.78
C ILE A 49 6.76 2.97 -5.68
N PRO A 50 7.84 2.49 -6.32
CA PRO A 50 7.81 1.22 -7.00
C PRO A 50 7.71 0.08 -5.98
N LEU A 51 6.84 -0.89 -6.26
CA LEU A 51 6.65 -2.07 -5.45
C LEU A 51 7.16 -3.31 -6.20
N THR A 52 7.40 -4.38 -5.46
CA THR A 52 7.67 -5.72 -5.97
C THR A 52 6.71 -6.72 -5.35
N ASP A 53 6.29 -7.71 -6.13
CA ASP A 53 5.62 -8.91 -5.64
C ASP A 53 6.69 -10.01 -5.59
N GLU A 54 7.28 -10.23 -4.43
CA GLU A 54 8.32 -11.26 -4.22
C GLU A 54 7.73 -12.67 -4.13
N LYS A 55 6.56 -12.90 -4.75
CA LYS A 55 5.78 -14.16 -4.71
C LYS A 55 5.35 -14.57 -3.30
N THR A 56 5.30 -13.62 -2.36
CA THR A 56 4.80 -13.86 -1.00
C THR A 56 3.33 -13.51 -0.85
N GLY A 57 2.69 -12.96 -1.89
CA GLY A 57 1.31 -12.45 -1.84
C GLY A 57 1.20 -11.07 -1.18
N PHE A 58 2.34 -10.45 -0.85
CA PHE A 58 2.42 -9.11 -0.28
C PHE A 58 3.20 -8.17 -1.21
N CYS A 59 2.85 -6.89 -1.19
CA CYS A 59 3.59 -5.86 -1.89
C CYS A 59 4.78 -5.40 -1.06
N HIS A 60 5.97 -5.35 -1.66
CA HIS A 60 7.20 -4.94 -1.01
C HIS A 60 7.75 -3.68 -1.64
N PHE A 61 8.53 -2.92 -0.89
CA PHE A 61 9.39 -1.87 -1.42
C PHE A 61 10.70 -1.81 -0.66
N SER A 62 11.74 -1.36 -1.34
CA SER A 62 13.03 -1.12 -0.69
C SER A 62 13.01 0.20 0.07
N ALA A 63 13.67 0.25 1.22
CA ALA A 63 13.88 1.48 1.98
C ALA A 63 15.30 1.50 2.57
N LEU A 64 15.73 2.65 3.06
CA LEU A 64 17.02 2.85 3.71
C LEU A 64 16.82 3.35 5.13
N LEU A 65 17.51 2.71 6.07
CA LEU A 65 17.51 3.04 7.49
C LEU A 65 18.87 3.63 7.88
N PRO A 66 18.96 4.81 8.51
CA PRO A 66 20.24 5.31 9.02
C PRO A 66 20.83 4.35 10.05
N ARG A 67 22.14 4.10 9.97
CA ARG A 67 22.82 3.29 10.99
C ARG A 67 22.81 4.04 12.33
N PRO A 68 22.43 3.37 13.44
CA PRO A 68 22.53 3.97 14.76
C PRO A 68 23.99 4.22 15.14
N LYS A 69 24.24 5.32 15.87
CA LYS A 69 25.60 5.76 16.27
C LYS A 69 26.36 4.70 17.08
N SER A 70 25.64 3.84 17.81
CA SER A 70 26.20 2.72 18.60
C SER A 70 26.82 1.63 17.73
N ALA A 71 26.47 1.53 16.45
CA ALA A 71 26.95 0.49 15.53
C ALA A 71 28.28 0.83 14.83
N GLY A 72 29.08 1.75 15.39
CA GLY A 72 30.42 2.09 14.86
C GLY A 72 30.44 3.05 13.69
N ALA A 73 29.32 3.73 13.38
CA ALA A 73 29.28 4.79 12.38
C ALA A 73 29.90 6.08 12.95
N SER A 74 31.08 6.44 12.47
CA SER A 74 31.80 7.69 12.81
C SER A 74 31.22 8.94 12.14
N THR A 75 30.08 8.82 11.45
CA THR A 75 29.41 9.93 10.75
C THR A 75 28.06 10.19 11.42
N PRO A 76 27.72 11.44 11.77
CA PRO A 76 26.41 11.77 12.34
C PRO A 76 25.29 11.31 11.38
N PRO A 77 24.08 10.97 11.90
CA PRO A 77 22.91 10.78 11.06
C PRO A 77 22.71 12.11 10.32
N SER A 78 23.09 12.13 9.04
CA SER A 78 23.09 13.37 8.29
C SER A 78 21.64 13.75 8.03
N ASP A 79 21.28 15.02 8.22
CA ASP A 79 20.09 15.58 7.62
C ASP A 79 20.14 15.53 6.08
N SER A 80 21.30 15.17 5.51
CA SER A 80 21.47 14.85 4.10
C SER A 80 20.78 13.53 3.74
N PRO A 81 20.04 13.48 2.63
CA PRO A 81 19.49 12.24 2.10
C PRO A 81 20.59 11.25 1.69
N PRO A 82 20.31 9.94 1.69
CA PRO A 82 21.26 8.93 1.25
C PRO A 82 21.64 9.14 -0.23
N THR A 83 22.92 8.92 -0.53
CA THR A 83 23.47 9.08 -1.89
C THR A 83 23.20 7.87 -2.81
N GLY A 84 22.85 6.71 -2.24
CA GLY A 84 22.47 5.53 -3.01
C GLY A 84 22.52 4.22 -2.21
N LYS A 85 22.30 3.10 -2.91
CA LYS A 85 22.41 1.74 -2.33
C LYS A 85 23.90 1.42 -2.13
N GLY A 86 24.35 1.30 -0.89
CA GLY A 86 25.76 1.09 -0.55
C GLY A 86 26.43 2.25 0.21
N ASP A 87 25.68 3.32 0.49
CA ASP A 87 26.12 4.36 1.40
C ASP A 87 26.40 3.74 2.79
N PRO A 88 27.65 3.80 3.30
CA PRO A 88 28.03 3.13 4.55
C PRO A 88 27.27 3.67 5.77
N GLY A 89 26.64 4.85 5.67
CA GLY A 89 25.79 5.43 6.72
C GLY A 89 24.41 4.80 6.82
N TYR A 90 23.99 3.96 5.87
CA TYR A 90 22.63 3.42 5.79
C TYR A 90 22.59 1.90 5.70
N ILE A 91 21.47 1.32 6.12
CA ILE A 91 21.13 -0.10 6.05
C ILE A 91 20.00 -0.25 5.02
N PRO A 92 20.20 -0.96 3.91
CA PRO A 92 19.11 -1.28 3.01
C PRO A 92 18.20 -2.33 3.63
N ILE A 93 16.89 -2.10 3.56
CA ILE A 93 15.88 -3.02 4.07
C ILE A 93 14.76 -3.21 3.06
N THR A 94 14.10 -4.37 3.11
CA THR A 94 12.87 -4.67 2.38
C THR A 94 11.68 -4.53 3.31
N VAL A 95 10.66 -3.80 2.88
CA VAL A 95 9.49 -3.45 3.68
C VAL A 95 8.21 -3.93 2.99
N ILE A 96 7.38 -4.66 3.72
CA ILE A 96 6.03 -4.99 3.29
C ILE A 96 5.12 -3.77 3.47
N TYR A 97 4.40 -3.40 2.41
CA TYR A 97 3.28 -2.47 2.49
C TYR A 97 2.00 -3.21 2.90
N GLU A 98 1.46 -2.89 4.08
CA GLU A 98 0.16 -3.40 4.54
C GLU A 98 -0.91 -2.30 4.37
N ALA A 99 -1.81 -2.51 3.41
CA ALA A 99 -2.88 -1.57 3.09
C ALA A 99 -3.98 -1.48 4.16
N ARG A 100 -4.07 -2.47 5.06
CA ARG A 100 -5.02 -2.44 6.17
C ARG A 100 -4.47 -1.58 7.32
N PRO A 101 -5.33 -0.78 7.97
CA PRO A 101 -4.98 -0.14 9.22
C PRO A 101 -4.54 -1.19 10.23
N GLY A 102 -3.41 -0.96 10.88
CA GLY A 102 -2.78 -1.96 11.73
C GLY A 102 -1.51 -1.42 12.37
N ARG A 103 -0.75 -2.32 12.97
CA ARG A 103 0.53 -2.01 13.59
C ARG A 103 1.65 -2.34 12.62
N SER A 104 2.65 -1.47 12.57
CA SER A 104 3.92 -1.81 11.91
C SER A 104 4.74 -2.73 12.81
N ILE A 105 5.37 -3.74 12.21
CA ILE A 105 5.97 -4.86 12.93
C ILE A 105 7.38 -5.10 12.43
N VAL A 106 8.28 -5.40 13.36
CA VAL A 106 9.63 -5.89 13.08
C VAL A 106 9.96 -7.00 14.07
N SER A 107 10.77 -7.98 13.66
CA SER A 107 11.23 -8.99 14.60
C SER A 107 12.25 -8.40 15.57
N MET A 108 12.27 -8.88 16.81
CA MET A 108 13.26 -8.48 17.81
C MET A 108 14.70 -8.78 17.35
N LYS A 109 14.89 -9.88 16.60
CA LYS A 109 16.19 -10.27 16.03
C LYS A 109 16.66 -9.26 15.00
N THR A 110 15.80 -8.88 14.06
CA THR A 110 16.11 -7.86 13.02
C THR A 110 16.35 -6.49 13.63
N TRP A 111 15.56 -6.09 14.63
CA TRP A 111 15.77 -4.84 15.36
C TRP A 111 17.19 -4.73 15.97
N ARG A 112 17.63 -5.79 16.65
CA ARG A 112 18.98 -5.87 17.22
C ARG A 112 20.07 -5.93 16.14
N LYS A 113 19.81 -6.65 15.04
CA LYS A 113 20.74 -6.75 13.89
C LYS A 113 21.01 -5.39 13.25
N TRP A 114 20.03 -4.50 13.24
CA TRP A 114 20.21 -3.11 12.80
C TRP A 114 21.02 -2.25 13.79
N GLY A 115 21.34 -2.77 14.97
CA GLY A 115 22.11 -2.08 16.00
C GLY A 115 21.26 -1.23 16.96
N PHE A 116 19.94 -1.41 16.98
CA PHE A 116 19.07 -0.72 17.93
C PHE A 116 18.91 -1.54 19.22
N ASP A 117 18.99 -0.85 20.35
CA ASP A 117 18.66 -1.43 21.63
C ASP A 117 17.15 -1.64 21.76
N PRO A 118 16.70 -2.74 22.40
CA PRO A 118 15.30 -2.91 22.77
C PRO A 118 14.75 -1.74 23.59
N PRO A 119 13.48 -1.35 23.40
CA PRO A 119 12.86 -0.33 24.23
C PRO A 119 12.80 -0.80 25.69
N PRO A 120 12.86 0.12 26.67
CA PRO A 120 12.61 -0.20 28.06
C PRO A 120 11.23 -0.85 28.26
N PRO A 121 11.05 -1.67 29.32
CA PRO A 121 9.77 -2.30 29.61
C PRO A 121 8.59 -1.31 29.61
N GLY A 122 7.50 -1.66 28.93
CA GLY A 122 6.30 -0.83 28.83
C GLY A 122 6.38 0.31 27.81
N LYS A 123 7.52 0.53 27.13
CA LYS A 123 7.66 1.50 26.05
C LYS A 123 7.59 0.81 24.68
N LYS A 124 7.04 1.53 23.70
CA LYS A 124 7.03 1.09 22.30
C LYS A 124 8.40 1.33 21.67
N ALA A 125 8.79 0.46 20.74
CA ALA A 125 9.95 0.73 19.89
C ALA A 125 9.61 1.85 18.90
N ILE A 126 10.52 2.78 18.71
CA ILE A 126 10.36 3.90 17.78
C ILE A 126 11.53 3.85 16.80
N LEU A 127 11.23 3.62 15.52
CA LEU A 127 12.21 3.78 14.45
C LEU A 127 12.44 5.28 14.24
N PRO A 128 13.66 5.81 14.44
CA PRO A 128 13.90 7.24 14.37
C PRO A 128 13.59 7.81 12.99
N GLU A 129 13.97 7.07 11.95
CA GLU A 129 13.94 7.56 10.58
C GLU A 129 13.92 6.41 9.56
N LEU A 130 13.26 6.65 8.43
CA LEU A 130 13.21 5.75 7.28
C LEU A 130 13.16 6.57 5.99
N PHE A 131 14.03 6.25 5.03
CA PHE A 131 14.04 6.85 3.71
C PHE A 131 13.47 5.90 2.67
N ILE A 132 12.39 6.29 2.02
CA ILE A 132 11.73 5.48 0.99
C ILE A 132 12.00 6.13 -0.37
N PRO A 133 12.60 5.41 -1.33
CA PRO A 133 12.82 5.93 -2.67
C PRO A 133 11.50 6.04 -3.41
N ALA A 134 11.28 7.17 -4.07
CA ALA A 134 10.08 7.44 -4.85
C ALA A 134 10.39 8.34 -6.05
N VAL A 135 9.44 8.43 -6.98
CA VAL A 135 9.45 9.38 -8.11
C VAL A 135 8.38 10.43 -7.88
N GLN A 136 8.72 11.71 -7.92
CA GLN A 136 7.76 12.80 -7.89
C GLN A 136 6.99 12.88 -9.21
N LEU A 137 5.69 12.64 -9.13
CA LEU A 137 4.75 12.73 -10.25
C LEU A 137 4.26 14.18 -10.43
N LEU A 138 3.88 14.85 -9.34
CA LEU A 138 3.33 16.21 -9.36
C LEU A 138 3.83 17.05 -8.17
N PRO A 139 4.06 18.37 -8.34
CA PRO A 139 4.13 19.05 -9.63
C PRO A 139 5.30 18.51 -10.46
N VAL A 140 5.18 18.50 -11.78
CA VAL A 140 6.24 18.02 -12.66
C VAL A 140 7.44 18.96 -12.54
N ARG A 141 8.62 18.40 -12.22
CA ARG A 141 9.88 19.16 -12.14
C ARG A 141 10.75 18.90 -13.37
N PRO A 142 11.49 19.94 -13.84
CA PRO A 142 12.37 19.81 -15.01
C PRO A 142 13.68 19.06 -14.72
N SER A 143 14.17 19.07 -13.47
CA SER A 143 15.33 18.27 -13.00
C SER A 143 14.87 17.04 -12.18
N SER A 144 15.78 16.07 -11.96
CA SER A 144 15.54 14.71 -11.40
C SER A 144 14.22 14.57 -10.63
N GLN A 145 13.37 13.67 -11.12
CA GLN A 145 12.10 13.35 -10.47
C GLN A 145 12.30 12.43 -9.26
N ASP A 146 13.50 11.88 -9.07
CA ASP A 146 13.75 10.95 -7.99
C ASP A 146 13.85 11.72 -6.67
N VAL A 147 13.12 11.21 -5.68
CA VAL A 147 13.01 11.81 -4.35
C VAL A 147 13.08 10.73 -3.29
N TRP A 148 13.42 11.14 -2.07
CA TRP A 148 13.25 10.35 -0.88
C TRP A 148 12.05 10.86 -0.10
N ILE A 149 11.20 9.94 0.35
CA ILE A 149 10.23 10.19 1.41
C ILE A 149 10.96 9.90 2.73
N ARG A 150 11.12 10.93 3.55
CA ARG A 150 11.71 10.87 4.90
C ARG A 150 10.57 10.73 5.92
N LEU A 151 10.41 9.52 6.44
CA LEU A 151 9.55 9.27 7.59
C LEU A 151 10.38 9.31 8.86
N THR A 152 9.84 9.90 9.93
CA THR A 152 10.48 9.92 11.25
C THR A 152 9.55 9.41 12.34
N GLN A 153 10.14 8.93 13.44
CA GLN A 153 9.43 8.48 14.65
C GLN A 153 8.31 7.46 14.37
N ILE A 154 8.64 6.39 13.65
CA ILE A 154 7.67 5.36 13.28
C ILE A 154 7.50 4.39 14.45
N PRO A 155 6.30 4.25 15.03
CA PRO A 155 6.08 3.28 16.09
C PRO A 155 6.10 1.86 15.52
N LEU A 156 6.88 0.99 16.14
CA LEU A 156 6.98 -0.42 15.76
C LEU A 156 6.61 -1.32 16.94
N GLU A 157 5.89 -2.40 16.63
CA GLU A 157 5.74 -3.54 17.52
C GLU A 157 6.89 -4.52 17.29
N LEU A 158 7.62 -4.82 18.35
CA LEU A 158 8.66 -5.84 18.33
C LEU A 158 8.01 -7.18 18.62
N VAL A 159 8.19 -8.14 17.71
CA VAL A 159 7.68 -9.50 17.88
C VAL A 159 8.84 -10.49 17.98
N ASP A 160 8.68 -11.47 18.88
CA ASP A 160 9.56 -12.63 18.91
C ASP A 160 9.00 -13.68 17.96
N LEU A 161 9.76 -13.97 16.91
CA LEU A 161 9.41 -15.02 15.96
C LEU A 161 9.86 -16.39 16.46
N PRO A 162 9.11 -17.46 16.21
CA PRO A 162 9.50 -18.81 16.60
C PRO A 162 10.76 -19.25 15.85
N GLY A 163 11.66 -19.94 16.56
CA GLY A 163 12.90 -20.48 16.00
C GLY A 163 13.89 -19.41 15.56
N ASP A 164 14.56 -19.64 14.43
CA ASP A 164 15.60 -18.77 13.88
C ASP A 164 15.14 -17.80 12.80
N ALA A 165 13.83 -17.63 12.64
CA ALA A 165 13.27 -16.65 11.72
C ALA A 165 13.63 -15.21 12.14
N GLU A 166 14.28 -14.48 11.24
CA GLU A 166 14.56 -13.04 11.40
C GLU A 166 13.54 -12.17 10.66
N THR A 167 13.03 -12.63 9.52
CA THR A 167 12.18 -11.85 8.63
C THR A 167 10.69 -12.06 8.89
N ILE A 168 9.91 -10.98 8.78
CA ILE A 168 8.44 -11.00 8.77
C ILE A 168 7.99 -11.30 7.34
N LEU A 169 7.45 -12.51 7.10
CA LEU A 169 6.89 -12.90 5.79
C LEU A 169 7.86 -12.68 4.61
N GLY A 170 9.16 -12.92 4.83
CA GLY A 170 10.22 -12.73 3.84
C GLY A 170 10.89 -11.36 3.84
N SER A 171 10.42 -10.40 4.65
CA SER A 171 10.92 -9.02 4.66
C SER A 171 11.42 -8.59 6.02
N ASP A 172 12.23 -7.54 6.06
CA ASP A 172 12.81 -7.06 7.32
C ASP A 172 11.75 -6.41 8.22
N MET A 173 10.74 -5.76 7.62
CA MET A 173 9.71 -5.02 8.33
C MET A 173 8.36 -5.08 7.60
N LEU A 174 7.27 -5.01 8.36
CA LEU A 174 5.93 -4.69 7.84
C LEU A 174 5.56 -3.26 8.25
N LEU A 175 5.21 -2.42 7.29
CA LEU A 175 4.75 -1.05 7.50
C LEU A 175 3.25 -0.95 7.18
N SER A 176 2.45 -0.59 8.18
CA SER A 176 1.03 -0.33 7.98
C SER A 176 0.82 0.99 7.23
N VAL A 177 -0.27 1.07 6.46
CA VAL A 177 -0.67 2.31 5.81
C VAL A 177 -0.83 3.45 6.82
N SER A 178 -1.34 3.15 8.03
CA SER A 178 -1.56 4.13 9.07
C SER A 178 -0.25 4.71 9.60
N ASP A 179 0.79 3.92 9.80
CA ASP A 179 2.08 4.43 10.24
C ASP A 179 2.83 5.14 9.10
N LEU A 180 2.73 4.63 7.86
CA LEU A 180 3.23 5.28 6.64
C LEU A 180 2.65 6.69 6.49
N THR A 181 1.34 6.84 6.66
CA THR A 181 0.63 8.12 6.48
C THR A 181 0.49 8.92 7.77
N ARG A 182 1.07 8.46 8.89
CA ARG A 182 0.91 9.07 10.23
C ARG A 182 -0.55 9.31 10.61
N GLN A 183 -1.40 8.31 10.35
CA GLN A 183 -2.85 8.32 10.59
C GLN A 183 -3.60 9.44 9.84
N ALA A 184 -3.00 9.96 8.76
CA ALA A 184 -3.58 10.98 7.90
C ALA A 184 -3.85 10.44 6.48
N GLU A 185 -4.42 9.24 6.37
CA GLU A 185 -4.70 8.51 5.12
C GLU A 185 -5.52 9.36 4.15
N GLN A 186 -6.50 10.13 4.65
CA GLN A 186 -7.31 11.03 3.83
C GLN A 186 -6.49 12.15 3.18
N ARG A 187 -5.48 12.66 3.89
CA ARG A 187 -4.57 13.71 3.38
C ARG A 187 -3.52 13.12 2.45
N TRP A 188 -3.03 11.92 2.77
CA TRP A 188 -1.99 11.25 1.99
C TRP A 188 -2.51 10.54 0.75
N GLN A 189 -3.80 10.20 0.72
CA GLN A 189 -4.47 9.60 -0.43
C GLN A 189 -3.67 8.43 -1.05
N PRO A 190 -3.36 7.39 -0.27
CA PRO A 190 -2.63 6.22 -0.78
C PRO A 190 -3.45 5.53 -1.87
N HIS A 191 -2.81 5.29 -3.01
CA HIS A 191 -3.44 4.61 -4.13
C HIS A 191 -2.53 3.51 -4.65
N LEU A 192 -2.93 2.26 -4.40
CA LEU A 192 -2.20 1.07 -4.80
C LEU A 192 -2.60 0.65 -6.22
N HIS A 193 -1.64 0.64 -7.12
CA HIS A 193 -1.78 0.13 -8.48
C HIS A 193 -1.22 -1.30 -8.53
N LEU A 194 -2.06 -2.30 -8.31
CA LEU A 194 -1.64 -3.71 -8.36
C LEU A 194 -1.10 -4.09 -9.74
N GLY A 195 -1.67 -3.53 -10.82
CA GLY A 195 -1.25 -3.84 -12.18
C GLY A 195 0.16 -3.37 -12.52
N ASP A 196 0.52 -2.18 -12.05
CA ASP A 196 1.83 -1.58 -12.29
C ASP A 196 2.83 -1.81 -11.15
N LEU A 197 2.40 -2.55 -10.10
CA LEU A 197 3.12 -2.73 -8.84
C LEU A 197 3.72 -1.42 -8.34
N CYS A 198 2.86 -0.43 -8.10
CA CYS A 198 3.31 0.84 -7.53
C CYS A 198 2.29 1.43 -6.55
N LEU A 199 2.78 2.26 -5.64
CA LEU A 199 1.98 2.99 -4.66
C LEU A 199 2.14 4.48 -4.88
N ASP A 200 1.04 5.15 -5.22
CA ASP A 200 1.01 6.60 -5.35
C ASP A 200 0.54 7.26 -4.05
N LEU A 201 1.26 8.29 -3.60
CA LEU A 201 1.01 9.01 -2.34
C LEU A 201 1.07 10.52 -2.55
N THR A 202 0.27 11.25 -1.79
CA THR A 202 0.34 12.69 -1.62
C THR A 202 1.11 13.00 -0.34
N VAL A 203 2.38 13.38 -0.46
CA VAL A 203 3.29 13.53 0.67
C VAL A 203 3.51 15.02 0.98
N PRO A 204 3.47 15.45 2.25
CA PRO A 204 3.86 16.80 2.64
C PRO A 204 5.29 17.14 2.18
N ILE A 205 5.51 18.30 1.58
CA ILE A 205 6.82 18.69 1.01
C ILE A 205 7.95 18.63 2.05
N GLY A 206 7.66 18.90 3.33
CA GLY A 206 8.62 18.84 4.43
C GLY A 206 9.19 17.44 4.69
N GLN A 207 8.53 16.39 4.20
CA GLN A 207 8.97 15.00 4.28
C GLN A 207 9.63 14.52 2.98
N VAL A 208 9.72 15.36 1.96
CA VAL A 208 10.36 15.01 0.70
C VAL A 208 11.76 15.60 0.65
N ARG A 209 12.74 14.79 0.23
CA ARG A 209 14.12 15.20 -0.01
C ARG A 209 14.50 14.87 -1.45
N TYR A 210 15.27 15.73 -2.08
CA TYR A 210 15.74 15.48 -3.43
C TYR A 210 16.74 14.32 -3.45
N ARG A 211 16.72 13.54 -4.54
CA ARG A 211 17.69 12.47 -4.78
C ARG A 211 18.46 12.76 -6.08
N GLU A 212 19.77 12.87 -5.95
CA GLU A 212 20.68 13.19 -7.07
C GLU A 212 20.83 12.02 -8.05
N THR A 213 20.68 10.78 -7.60
CA THR A 213 20.88 9.55 -8.39
C THR A 213 19.60 9.04 -9.06
N GLN A 214 19.62 8.90 -10.40
CA GLN A 214 18.55 8.35 -11.26
C GLN A 214 18.45 6.82 -11.20
N GLU A 215 18.27 6.25 -10.02
CA GLU A 215 18.20 4.79 -9.85
C GLU A 215 16.86 4.29 -9.31
N VAL A 216 15.86 5.15 -9.13
CA VAL A 216 14.52 4.61 -8.92
C VAL A 216 14.12 3.95 -10.24
N ARG A 217 14.19 2.61 -10.29
CA ARG A 217 13.63 1.84 -11.40
C ARG A 217 12.21 2.36 -11.59
N ARG A 218 12.00 3.11 -12.68
CA ARG A 218 10.64 3.49 -13.12
C ARG A 218 9.84 2.21 -13.08
N ALA A 219 8.67 2.23 -12.42
CA ALA A 219 7.78 1.08 -12.32
C ALA A 219 7.82 0.33 -13.65
N GLY A 220 8.26 -0.93 -13.60
CA GLY A 220 8.54 -1.71 -14.80
C GLY A 220 7.33 -1.65 -15.71
N LYS A 221 7.57 -1.31 -16.98
CA LYS A 221 6.53 -1.35 -18.02
C LYS A 221 5.78 -2.66 -17.89
N VAL A 222 4.45 -2.59 -17.71
CA VAL A 222 3.50 -3.69 -17.59
C VAL A 222 4.09 -4.97 -18.15
N THR A 223 4.43 -5.93 -17.27
CA THR A 223 4.89 -7.24 -17.70
C THR A 223 3.79 -7.80 -18.60
N PRO A 224 4.05 -8.08 -19.90
CA PRO A 224 3.07 -8.74 -20.75
C PRO A 224 2.76 -10.10 -20.11
N GLY A 225 1.52 -10.30 -19.67
CA GLY A 225 1.12 -11.45 -18.86
C GLY A 225 0.28 -11.09 -17.62
N LEU A 226 0.17 -9.80 -17.29
CA LEU A 226 -0.65 -9.31 -16.16
C LEU A 226 -2.17 -9.50 -16.32
N GLU A 227 -2.64 -10.02 -17.46
CA GLU A 227 -4.01 -10.54 -17.62
C GLU A 227 -4.31 -11.75 -16.70
N GLN A 228 -3.30 -12.32 -16.05
CA GLN A 228 -3.43 -13.49 -15.19
C GLN A 228 -3.58 -13.19 -13.70
N TYR A 229 -3.48 -11.92 -13.27
CA TYR A 229 -3.71 -11.61 -11.85
C TYR A 229 -5.22 -11.62 -11.56
N PRO A 230 -5.68 -12.44 -10.59
CA PRO A 230 -7.09 -12.46 -10.22
C PRO A 230 -7.49 -11.08 -9.71
N ALA A 231 -8.62 -10.56 -10.18
CA ALA A 231 -9.12 -9.29 -9.67
C ALA A 231 -9.38 -9.41 -8.17
N VAL A 232 -8.73 -8.53 -7.41
CA VAL A 232 -8.93 -8.41 -5.98
C VAL A 232 -9.98 -7.32 -5.78
N ALA A 233 -11.10 -7.65 -5.13
CA ALA A 233 -12.02 -6.63 -4.66
C ALA A 233 -11.79 -6.38 -3.17
N ALA A 234 -11.80 -5.11 -2.78
CA ALA A 234 -11.95 -4.75 -1.38
C ALA A 234 -13.43 -4.92 -0.99
N VAL A 235 -13.73 -5.92 -0.18
CA VAL A 235 -15.07 -6.14 0.38
C VAL A 235 -15.06 -5.63 1.81
N ILE A 236 -15.95 -4.69 2.15
CA ILE A 236 -16.10 -4.23 3.53
C ILE A 236 -16.80 -5.35 4.31
N SER A 237 -16.12 -5.91 5.31
CA SER A 237 -16.74 -6.90 6.19
C SER A 237 -17.93 -6.30 6.94
N PRO A 238 -18.86 -7.12 7.46
CA PRO A 238 -19.97 -6.63 8.29
C PRO A 238 -19.52 -5.87 9.54
N LYS A 239 -18.26 -6.01 9.95
CA LYS A 239 -17.63 -5.28 11.07
C LYS A 239 -16.93 -3.99 10.63
N GLY A 240 -17.10 -3.56 9.38
CA GLY A 240 -16.56 -2.29 8.86
C GLY A 240 -15.08 -2.33 8.44
N LEU A 241 -14.39 -3.46 8.60
CA LEU A 241 -12.99 -3.59 8.16
C LEU A 241 -12.92 -4.05 6.70
N PRO A 242 -12.13 -3.39 5.84
CA PRO A 242 -11.92 -3.83 4.46
C PRO A 242 -11.14 -5.16 4.46
N ILE A 243 -11.74 -6.17 3.83
CA ILE A 243 -11.10 -7.45 3.52
C ILE A 243 -10.79 -7.44 2.03
N PHE A 244 -9.52 -7.60 1.69
CA PHE A 244 -9.11 -7.88 0.31
C PHE A 244 -9.42 -9.35 0.03
N THR A 245 -10.42 -9.60 -0.81
CA THR A 245 -10.78 -10.96 -1.24
C THR A 245 -10.58 -11.09 -2.73
N TYR A 246 -10.06 -12.22 -3.16
CA TYR A 246 -9.99 -12.57 -4.57
C TYR A 246 -11.42 -12.71 -5.09
N VAL A 247 -11.78 -11.91 -6.09
CA VAL A 247 -13.08 -12.00 -6.74
C VAL A 247 -12.90 -12.66 -8.10
N ALA A 248 -13.65 -13.73 -8.32
CA ALA A 248 -13.77 -14.36 -9.61
C ALA A 248 -14.37 -13.37 -10.62
N LEU A 249 -13.53 -12.72 -11.43
CA LEU A 249 -14.03 -12.12 -12.67
C LEU A 249 -14.51 -13.26 -13.56
N ASN A 250 -15.75 -13.14 -14.06
CA ASN A 250 -16.36 -14.10 -14.99
C ASN A 250 -16.62 -15.52 -14.44
N GLY A 251 -16.88 -15.66 -13.13
CA GLY A 251 -17.40 -16.92 -12.56
C GLY A 251 -16.41 -18.08 -12.49
N LYS A 252 -15.11 -17.85 -12.76
CA LYS A 252 -14.05 -18.85 -12.58
C LYS A 252 -13.41 -18.68 -11.21
N SER A 253 -13.56 -19.70 -10.35
CA SER A 253 -12.99 -19.76 -8.99
C SER A 253 -11.56 -20.29 -8.95
N ARG A 254 -10.96 -20.63 -10.11
CA ARG A 254 -9.56 -21.09 -10.23
C ARG A 254 -8.92 -20.46 -11.46
N TYR A 255 -7.74 -19.90 -11.26
CA TYR A 255 -6.83 -19.46 -12.32
C TYR A 255 -5.60 -20.38 -12.23
N ALA A 256 -5.25 -21.01 -13.35
CA ALA A 256 -4.17 -22.00 -13.46
C ALA A 256 -2.87 -21.32 -13.88
#